data_AF-A0A5J5IY48-F1
#
_entry.id   AF-A0A5J5IY48-F1
#
_cell.length_a   1.000
_cell.length_b   1.000
_cell.length_c   1.000
_cell.angle_alpha   90.00
_cell.angle_beta   90.00
_cell.angle_gamma   90.00
#
_symmetry.space_group_name_H-M   'P 1'
#
loop_
_entity.id
_entity.type
_entity.pdbx_description
1 polymer ?
#
loop_
_entity_poly.entity_id
_entity_poly.type
_entity_poly.pdbx_seq_one_letter_code
_entity_poly.pdbx_strand_id
1 'polypeptide(L)'
;MTPSVARFATTVASVALTAHVVATVLQNTPDSYNLDLRRYVAGWTIPGWRFFAPNPGVHNVHLLARTRGTESSDGPGDWRDITPPTHHSMLNVLFNPRSRGPKALFDAMQQLSVMQSNYSAMEWMVTSLPYRLVTDATRGFLQTEIAPQFQFLLMNYYPAAQPGRRMLPVLVSTWMPLHLAPESRT
;
A
#
# COMPACT_ATOMS: atom_id res chain seq x y z
N MET A 1 -5.90 35.18 -40.87
CA MET A 1 -5.23 33.92 -41.29
C MET A 1 -6.05 33.28 -42.39
N THR A 2 -5.44 32.90 -43.51
CA THR A 2 -6.14 32.15 -44.56
C THR A 2 -6.49 30.75 -44.06
N PRO A 3 -7.64 30.17 -44.45
CA PRO A 3 -8.11 28.87 -43.95
C PRO A 3 -7.14 27.71 -44.23
N SER A 4 -6.23 27.84 -45.19
CA SER A 4 -5.16 26.86 -45.47
C SER A 4 -4.07 26.84 -44.39
N VAL A 5 -3.68 28.01 -43.88
CA VAL A 5 -2.65 28.14 -42.83
C VAL A 5 -3.17 27.58 -41.50
N ALA A 6 -4.43 27.84 -41.17
CA ALA A 6 -5.05 27.29 -39.97
C ALA A 6 -5.13 25.76 -40.01
N ARG A 7 -5.57 25.17 -41.14
CA ARG A 7 -5.61 23.71 -41.31
C ARG A 7 -4.23 23.07 -41.22
N PHE A 8 -3.22 23.69 -41.84
CA PHE A 8 -1.85 23.20 -41.77
C PHE A 8 -1.32 23.19 -40.33
N ALA A 9 -1.50 24.30 -39.60
CA ALA A 9 -1.09 24.40 -38.20
C ALA A 9 -1.80 23.36 -37.32
N THR A 10 -3.10 23.14 -37.51
CA THR A 10 -3.84 22.11 -36.78
C THR A 10 -3.30 20.71 -37.07
N THR A 11 -3.09 20.36 -38.34
CA THR A 11 -2.53 19.05 -38.70
C THR A 11 -1.17 18.81 -38.07
N VAL A 12 -0.27 19.80 -38.13
CA VAL A 12 1.07 19.70 -37.51
C VAL A 12 0.96 19.52 -35.99
N ALA A 13 0.12 20.31 -35.33
CA ALA A 13 -0.09 20.19 -33.88
C ALA A 13 -0.68 18.83 -33.50
N SER A 14 -1.66 18.32 -34.25
CA SER A 14 -2.25 17.00 -34.01
C SER A 14 -1.25 15.87 -34.20
N VAL A 15 -0.41 15.91 -35.24
CA VAL A 15 0.66 14.92 -35.46
C VAL A 15 1.68 14.95 -34.34
N ALA A 16 2.15 16.15 -33.95
CA ALA A 16 3.11 16.30 -32.87
C ALA A 16 2.57 15.78 -31.54
N LEU A 17 1.31 16.10 -31.21
CA LEU A 17 0.64 15.62 -30.00
C LEU A 17 0.45 14.10 -30.02
N THR A 18 0.01 13.54 -31.15
CA THR A 18 -0.18 12.09 -31.31
C THR A 18 1.13 11.35 -31.13
N ALA A 19 2.20 11.82 -31.77
CA ALA A 19 3.54 11.26 -31.61
C ALA A 19 4.02 11.33 -30.15
N HIS A 20 3.77 12.45 -29.47
CA HIS A 20 4.14 12.63 -28.06
C HIS A 20 3.36 11.69 -27.13
N VAL A 21 2.06 11.52 -27.33
CA VAL A 21 1.23 10.59 -26.55
C VAL A 21 1.69 9.15 -26.78
N VAL A 22 1.93 8.74 -28.04
CA VAL A 22 2.41 7.39 -28.37
C VAL A 22 3.78 7.13 -27.73
N ALA A 23 4.71 8.07 -27.85
CA ALA A 23 6.03 7.96 -27.23
C ALA A 23 5.92 7.87 -25.69
N THR A 24 5.00 8.64 -25.09
CA THR A 24 4.72 8.57 -23.64
C THR A 24 4.21 7.19 -23.23
N VAL A 25 3.24 6.62 -23.95
CA VAL A 25 2.73 5.27 -23.65
C VAL A 25 3.84 4.23 -23.77
N LEU A 26 4.59 4.23 -24.87
CA LEU A 26 5.67 3.27 -25.11
C LEU A 26 6.81 3.41 -24.09
N GLN A 27 7.19 4.61 -23.68
CA GLN A 27 8.23 4.81 -22.67
C GLN A 27 7.83 4.24 -21.30
N ASN A 28 6.54 4.16 -21.03
CA ASN A 28 6.01 3.72 -19.75
C ASN A 28 5.63 2.23 -19.71
N THR A 29 5.86 1.45 -20.78
CA THR A 29 5.73 -0.02 -20.76
C THR A 29 6.86 -0.69 -19.97
N PRO A 30 6.64 -1.84 -19.30
CA PRO A 30 7.67 -2.51 -18.49
C PRO A 30 9.03 -2.71 -19.18
N ASP A 31 9.05 -3.05 -20.48
CA ASP A 31 10.27 -3.49 -21.17
C ASP A 31 11.07 -2.37 -21.86
N SER A 32 10.58 -1.13 -21.88
CA SER A 32 11.19 -0.03 -22.65
C SER A 32 12.38 0.68 -21.97
N TYR A 33 13.02 0.04 -20.98
CA TYR A 33 14.08 0.65 -20.14
C TYR A 33 15.28 1.20 -20.94
N ASN A 34 15.52 0.65 -22.13
CA ASN A 34 16.64 1.00 -23.00
C ASN A 34 16.23 1.81 -24.26
N LEU A 35 14.97 2.22 -24.36
CA LEU A 35 14.47 2.97 -25.52
C LEU A 35 14.46 4.46 -25.21
N ASP A 36 15.41 5.21 -25.77
CA ASP A 36 15.28 6.66 -25.84
C ASP A 36 14.24 7.02 -26.91
N LEU A 37 13.02 7.33 -26.47
CA LEU A 37 11.92 7.72 -27.35
C LEU A 37 11.89 9.22 -27.65
N ARG A 38 12.72 10.03 -26.98
CA ARG A 38 12.77 11.49 -27.17
C ARG A 38 13.16 11.86 -28.60
N ARG A 39 14.01 11.05 -29.24
CA ARG A 39 14.40 11.22 -30.65
C ARG A 39 13.23 11.18 -31.64
N TYR A 40 12.12 10.53 -31.29
CA TYR A 40 10.93 10.43 -32.15
C TYR A 40 9.93 11.57 -31.91
N VAL A 41 10.18 12.44 -30.93
CA VAL A 41 9.33 13.58 -30.56
C VAL A 41 10.15 14.87 -30.50
N ALA A 42 11.09 15.02 -31.44
CA ALA A 42 11.94 16.22 -31.57
C ALA A 42 12.68 16.61 -30.27
N GLY A 43 13.06 15.63 -29.45
CA GLY A 43 13.77 15.86 -28.18
C GLY A 43 12.88 16.37 -27.05
N TRP A 44 11.57 16.44 -27.22
CA TRP A 44 10.65 16.88 -26.17
C TRP A 44 10.70 15.96 -24.95
N THR A 45 10.51 16.55 -23.78
CA THR A 45 10.39 15.80 -22.53
C THR A 45 9.18 14.86 -22.61
N ILE A 46 9.44 13.58 -22.36
CA ILE A 46 8.39 12.56 -22.25
C ILE A 46 8.14 12.28 -20.76
N PRO A 47 6.89 12.40 -20.27
CA PRO A 47 6.54 12.09 -18.89
C PRO A 47 6.87 10.63 -18.54
N GLY A 48 7.52 10.43 -17.39
CA GLY A 48 7.75 9.12 -16.81
C GLY A 48 6.84 8.90 -15.61
N TRP A 49 5.97 7.90 -15.68
CA TRP A 49 5.10 7.43 -14.59
C TRP A 49 5.29 5.94 -14.29
N ARG A 50 6.39 5.35 -14.78
CA ARG A 50 6.78 3.98 -14.46
C ARG A 50 6.81 3.81 -12.93
N PHE A 51 6.27 2.71 -12.45
CA PHE A 51 6.42 2.33 -11.05
C PHE A 51 7.91 2.14 -10.75
N PHE A 52 8.45 2.95 -9.83
CA PHE A 52 9.88 3.00 -9.48
C PHE A 52 10.42 1.74 -8.76
N ALA A 53 9.66 0.64 -8.72
CA ALA A 53 10.06 -0.60 -8.07
C ALA A 53 10.51 -1.62 -9.12
N PRO A 54 11.69 -2.28 -8.97
CA PRO A 54 12.16 -3.31 -9.91
C PRO A 54 11.16 -4.46 -10.10
N ASN A 55 10.41 -4.82 -9.06
CA ASN A 55 9.28 -5.75 -9.11
C ASN A 55 8.14 -5.15 -8.27
N PRO A 56 7.22 -4.36 -8.85
CA PRO A 56 6.10 -3.80 -8.12
C PRO A 56 5.06 -4.89 -7.82
N GLY A 57 4.36 -4.80 -6.68
CA GLY A 57 3.17 -5.62 -6.41
C GLY A 57 3.42 -7.12 -6.21
N VAL A 58 4.61 -7.52 -5.75
CA VAL A 58 4.97 -8.94 -5.59
C VAL A 58 4.19 -9.63 -4.45
N HIS A 59 3.76 -8.88 -3.45
CA HIS A 59 2.98 -9.38 -2.34
C HIS A 59 2.03 -8.31 -1.78
N ASN A 60 0.97 -8.79 -1.14
CA ASN A 60 0.08 -7.98 -0.30
C ASN A 60 0.47 -8.20 1.17
N VAL A 61 0.20 -7.21 2.02
CA VAL A 61 0.30 -7.38 3.49
C VAL A 61 -1.11 -7.34 4.05
N HIS A 62 -1.45 -8.37 4.82
CA HIS A 62 -2.71 -8.48 5.54
C HIS A 62 -2.49 -8.23 7.02
N LEU A 63 -3.41 -7.49 7.63
CA LEU A 63 -3.51 -7.28 9.06
C LEU A 63 -4.61 -8.19 9.61
N LEU A 64 -4.19 -9.23 10.33
CA LEU A 64 -5.09 -10.14 11.03
C LEU A 64 -5.15 -9.73 12.51
N ALA A 65 -6.31 -9.84 13.14
CA ALA A 65 -6.45 -9.62 14.56
C ALA A 65 -7.36 -10.66 15.22
N ARG A 66 -7.12 -10.88 16.51
CA ARG A 66 -7.95 -11.72 17.37
C ARG A 66 -8.02 -11.13 18.77
N THR A 67 -9.05 -11.52 19.51
CA THR A 67 -9.28 -11.11 20.89
C THR A 67 -9.21 -12.32 21.82
N ARG A 68 -9.06 -12.07 23.12
CA ARG A 68 -9.22 -13.11 24.15
C ARG A 68 -9.95 -12.55 25.36
N GLY A 69 -10.70 -13.40 26.04
CA GLY A 69 -11.42 -13.09 27.28
C GLY A 69 -10.49 -12.86 28.48
N THR A 70 -11.09 -12.52 29.63
CA THR A 70 -10.38 -12.37 30.91
C THR A 70 -10.02 -13.71 31.53
N GLU A 71 -10.84 -14.73 31.28
CA GLU A 71 -10.64 -16.07 31.80
C GLU A 71 -9.61 -16.83 30.97
N SER A 72 -8.63 -17.43 31.64
CA SER A 72 -7.58 -18.25 31.02
C SER A 72 -8.14 -19.44 30.21
N SER A 73 -9.34 -19.90 30.55
CA SER A 73 -10.00 -21.06 29.95
C SER A 73 -10.63 -20.82 28.57
N ASP A 74 -10.93 -19.57 28.20
CA ASP A 74 -11.65 -19.27 26.95
C ASP A 74 -10.78 -19.40 25.69
N GLY A 75 -9.46 -19.49 25.86
CA GLY A 75 -8.53 -19.52 24.74
C GLY A 75 -8.57 -18.25 23.88
N PRO A 76 -7.68 -18.14 22.89
CA PRO A 76 -7.74 -17.05 21.92
C PRO A 76 -8.86 -17.30 20.90
N GLY A 77 -9.59 -16.25 20.54
CA GLY A 77 -10.54 -16.30 19.42
C GLY A 77 -9.85 -16.49 18.07
N ASP A 78 -10.67 -16.69 17.03
CA ASP A 78 -10.20 -16.89 15.66
C ASP A 78 -9.53 -15.63 15.09
N TRP A 79 -8.56 -15.85 14.20
CA TRP A 79 -7.96 -14.78 13.41
C TRP A 79 -8.97 -14.22 12.41
N ARG A 80 -9.14 -12.89 12.42
CA ARG A 80 -10.01 -12.17 11.49
C ARG A 80 -9.18 -11.18 10.68
N ASP A 81 -9.40 -11.14 9.37
CA ASP A 81 -8.78 -10.14 8.49
C ASP A 81 -9.46 -8.79 8.72
N ILE A 82 -8.67 -7.82 9.21
CA ILE A 82 -9.09 -6.45 9.46
C ILE A 82 -8.35 -5.47 8.53
N THR A 83 -7.71 -5.99 7.47
CA THR A 83 -7.09 -5.14 6.44
C THR A 83 -8.14 -4.21 5.84
N PRO A 84 -7.91 -2.89 5.82
CA PRO A 84 -8.92 -1.95 5.33
C PRO A 84 -9.32 -2.26 3.88
N PRO A 85 -10.62 -2.34 3.57
CA PRO A 85 -11.07 -2.54 2.21
C PRO A 85 -10.72 -1.33 1.34
N THR A 86 -10.25 -1.56 0.12
CA THR A 86 -10.05 -0.51 -0.87
C THR A 86 -11.35 -0.24 -1.63
N HIS A 87 -11.94 0.94 -1.43
CA HIS A 87 -13.09 1.39 -2.21
C HIS A 87 -12.61 2.03 -3.53
N HIS A 88 -13.12 1.54 -4.65
CA HIS A 88 -12.82 2.07 -5.98
C HIS A 88 -14.02 2.85 -6.53
N SER A 89 -13.82 4.14 -6.79
CA SER A 89 -14.78 4.99 -7.49
C SER A 89 -14.06 5.68 -8.64
N MET A 90 -14.75 5.96 -9.74
CA MET A 90 -14.15 6.67 -10.86
C MET A 90 -13.72 8.09 -10.47
N LEU A 91 -14.42 8.71 -9.51
CA LEU A 91 -14.01 10.00 -8.96
C LEU A 91 -12.69 9.92 -8.17
N ASN A 92 -12.32 8.75 -7.63
CA ASN A 92 -11.06 8.58 -6.91
C ASN A 92 -9.83 8.74 -7.82
N VAL A 93 -9.99 8.64 -9.14
CA VAL A 93 -8.92 8.93 -10.12
C VAL A 93 -8.61 10.43 -10.12
N LEU A 94 -9.64 11.28 -10.04
CA LEU A 94 -9.48 12.72 -10.04
C LEU A 94 -9.17 13.26 -8.64
N PHE A 95 -9.83 12.70 -7.61
CA PHE A 95 -9.71 13.18 -6.23
C PHE A 95 -10.04 12.08 -5.20
N ASN A 96 -9.05 11.71 -4.38
CA ASN A 96 -9.19 10.66 -3.36
C ASN A 96 -8.67 11.12 -1.98
N PRO A 97 -9.38 12.02 -1.27
CA PRO A 97 -8.92 12.57 0.00
C PRO A 97 -8.90 11.55 1.13
N ARG A 98 -9.73 10.50 1.07
CA ARG A 98 -9.84 9.45 2.09
C ARG A 98 -8.76 8.37 1.98
N SER A 99 -7.91 8.42 0.95
CA SER A 99 -6.82 7.46 0.75
C SER A 99 -5.70 7.53 1.79
N ARG A 100 -5.53 8.67 2.47
CA ARG A 100 -4.36 8.91 3.33
C ARG A 100 -4.26 7.96 4.52
N GLY A 101 -5.38 7.66 5.19
CA GLY A 101 -5.41 6.75 6.34
C GLY A 101 -5.01 5.32 5.98
N PRO A 102 -5.71 4.67 5.03
CA PRO A 102 -5.33 3.34 4.54
C PRO A 102 -3.90 3.28 3.98
N LYS A 103 -3.45 4.33 3.28
CA LYS A 103 -2.08 4.41 2.77
C LYS A 103 -1.04 4.49 3.89
N ALA A 104 -1.30 5.28 4.94
CA ALA A 104 -0.41 5.38 6.09
C ALA A 104 -0.28 4.05 6.85
N LEU A 105 -1.40 3.34 7.04
CA LEU A 105 -1.38 2.00 7.63
C LEU A 105 -0.63 1.00 6.74
N PHE A 106 -0.89 1.01 5.43
CA PHE A 106 -0.17 0.19 4.47
C PHE A 106 1.34 0.43 4.51
N ASP A 107 1.78 1.69 4.55
CA ASP A 107 3.20 2.04 4.63
C ASP A 107 3.83 1.58 5.95
N ALA A 108 3.11 1.69 7.07
CA ALA A 108 3.58 1.17 8.36
C ALA A 108 3.73 -0.36 8.33
N MET A 109 2.75 -1.09 7.77
CA MET A 109 2.81 -2.54 7.61
C MET A 109 3.98 -2.97 6.71
N GLN A 110 4.18 -2.28 5.58
CA GLN A 110 5.30 -2.52 4.67
C GLN A 110 6.65 -2.28 5.34
N GLN A 111 6.78 -1.19 6.11
CA GLN A 111 8.01 -0.90 6.83
C GLN A 111 8.35 -2.00 7.85
N LEU A 112 7.35 -2.55 8.55
CA LEU A 112 7.56 -3.71 9.44
C LEU A 112 7.98 -4.97 8.67
N SER A 113 7.41 -5.22 7.49
CA SER A 113 7.87 -6.32 6.62
C SER A 113 9.33 -6.13 6.19
N VAL A 114 9.74 -4.92 5.87
CA VAL A 114 11.14 -4.62 5.50
C VAL A 114 12.08 -4.76 6.70
N MET A 115 11.68 -4.30 7.88
CA MET A 115 12.46 -4.48 9.11
C MET A 115 12.69 -5.97 9.41
N GLN A 116 11.65 -6.79 9.25
CA GLN A 116 11.72 -8.24 9.42
C GLN A 116 12.68 -8.87 8.40
N SER A 117 12.57 -8.51 7.12
CA SER A 117 13.42 -9.09 6.06
C SER A 117 14.90 -8.72 6.22
N ASN A 118 15.18 -7.59 6.85
CA ASN A 118 16.52 -7.13 7.18
C ASN A 118 17.05 -7.69 8.53
N TYR A 119 16.41 -8.73 9.08
CA TYR A 119 16.78 -9.38 10.34
C TYR A 119 16.86 -8.43 11.54
N SER A 120 16.01 -7.39 11.56
CA SER A 120 15.93 -6.49 12.72
C SER A 120 15.49 -7.30 13.95
N ALA A 121 16.13 -7.07 15.09
CA ALA A 121 15.70 -7.72 16.33
C ALA A 121 14.27 -7.27 16.69
N MET A 122 13.47 -8.19 17.24
CA MET A 122 12.07 -7.94 17.60
C MET A 122 11.91 -6.72 18.52
N GLU A 123 12.85 -6.51 19.43
CA GLU A 123 12.90 -5.36 20.35
C GLU A 123 12.88 -4.00 19.63
N TRP A 124 13.61 -3.88 18.51
CA TRP A 124 13.61 -2.66 17.70
C TRP A 124 12.32 -2.50 16.91
N MET A 125 11.71 -3.61 16.48
CA MET A 125 10.43 -3.55 15.76
C MET A 125 9.32 -3.06 16.68
N VAL A 126 9.19 -3.60 17.89
CA VAL A 126 8.08 -3.26 18.81
C VAL A 126 8.15 -1.83 19.36
N THR A 127 9.34 -1.21 19.37
CA THR A 127 9.55 0.19 19.79
C THR A 127 9.42 1.20 18.64
N SER A 128 9.28 0.71 17.41
CA SER A 128 9.25 1.54 16.21
C SER A 128 7.93 2.30 16.03
N LEU A 129 7.98 3.44 15.31
CA LEU A 129 6.78 4.17 14.92
C LEU A 129 5.80 3.31 14.08
N PRO A 130 6.24 2.53 13.08
CA PRO A 130 5.36 1.63 12.33
C PRO A 130 4.59 0.66 13.22
N TYR A 131 5.24 0.05 14.22
CA TYR A 131 4.57 -0.88 15.14
C TYR A 131 3.48 -0.18 15.95
N ARG A 132 3.74 1.03 16.46
CA ARG A 132 2.72 1.83 17.15
C ARG A 132 1.55 2.17 16.25
N LEU A 133 1.80 2.60 15.01
CA LEU A 133 0.74 2.92 14.04
C LEU A 133 -0.16 1.71 13.73
N VAL A 134 0.43 0.54 13.51
CA VAL A 134 -0.34 -0.70 13.29
C VAL A 134 -1.13 -1.10 14.54
N THR A 135 -0.52 -0.97 15.72
CA THR A 135 -1.17 -1.25 17.01
C THR A 135 -2.40 -0.36 17.22
N ASP A 136 -2.24 0.95 17.03
CA ASP A 136 -3.30 1.93 17.25
C ASP A 136 -4.41 1.79 16.20
N ALA A 137 -4.06 1.54 14.94
CA ALA A 137 -5.04 1.24 13.90
C ALA A 137 -5.84 -0.03 14.21
N THR A 138 -5.16 -1.10 14.65
CA THR A 138 -5.82 -2.34 15.07
C THR A 138 -6.80 -2.09 16.21
N ARG A 139 -6.36 -1.34 17.24
CA ARG A 139 -7.23 -0.97 18.36
C ARG A 139 -8.46 -0.19 17.87
N GLY A 140 -8.27 0.76 16.95
CA GLY A 140 -9.36 1.52 16.33
C GLY A 140 -10.36 0.63 15.59
N PHE A 141 -9.90 -0.40 14.88
CA PHE A 141 -10.79 -1.36 14.20
C PHE A 141 -11.55 -2.28 15.16
N LEU A 142 -10.98 -2.56 16.34
CA LEU A 142 -11.57 -3.43 17.35
C LEU A 142 -12.32 -2.67 18.45
N GLN A 143 -12.52 -1.36 18.32
CA GLN A 143 -13.10 -0.52 19.38
C GLN A 143 -14.50 -0.93 19.86
N THR A 144 -15.25 -1.67 19.04
CA THR A 144 -16.60 -2.15 19.36
C THR A 144 -16.60 -3.54 20.00
N GLU A 145 -15.45 -4.20 20.09
CA GLU A 145 -15.32 -5.55 20.63
C GLU A 145 -15.32 -5.53 22.17
N ILE A 146 -16.09 -6.43 22.77
CA ILE A 146 -16.12 -6.61 24.23
C ILE A 146 -15.05 -7.65 24.60
N ALA A 147 -13.79 -7.22 24.59
CA ALA A 147 -12.66 -8.04 25.02
C ALA A 147 -11.63 -7.23 25.81
N PRO A 148 -10.98 -7.81 26.83
CA PRO A 148 -9.93 -7.13 27.57
C PRO A 148 -8.66 -6.93 26.74
N GLN A 149 -8.34 -7.89 25.86
CA GLN A 149 -7.06 -7.93 25.17
C GLN A 149 -7.20 -8.33 23.71
N PHE A 150 -6.29 -7.83 22.89
CA PHE A 150 -6.17 -8.17 21.49
C PHE A 150 -4.73 -8.52 21.12
N GLN A 151 -4.59 -9.20 19.99
CA GLN A 151 -3.32 -9.51 19.34
C GLN A 151 -3.50 -9.31 17.84
N PHE A 152 -2.46 -8.83 17.17
CA PHE A 152 -2.43 -8.73 15.71
C PHE A 152 -1.30 -9.54 15.10
N LEU A 153 -1.48 -9.91 13.84
CA LEU A 153 -0.55 -10.65 13.00
C LEU A 153 -0.46 -9.94 11.65
N LEU A 154 0.76 -9.60 11.24
CA LEU A 154 1.04 -9.18 9.88
C LEU A 154 1.41 -10.38 9.03
N MET A 155 0.75 -10.53 7.89
CA MET A 155 0.91 -11.68 7.00
C MET A 155 1.18 -11.20 5.58
N ASN A 156 2.31 -11.60 5.00
CA ASN A 156 2.55 -11.38 3.58
C ASN A 156 1.85 -12.46 2.76
N TYR A 157 1.17 -12.04 1.70
CA TYR A 157 0.53 -12.90 0.72
C TYR A 157 1.18 -12.73 -0.67
N TYR A 158 1.81 -13.79 -1.16
CA TYR A 158 2.48 -13.85 -2.46
C TYR A 158 1.61 -14.62 -3.47
N PRO A 159 0.79 -13.95 -4.30
CA PRO A 159 -0.14 -14.63 -5.21
C PRO A 159 0.56 -15.55 -6.22
N ALA A 160 1.74 -15.15 -6.68
CA ALA A 160 2.54 -15.90 -7.65
C ALA A 160 3.35 -17.06 -7.04
N ALA A 161 3.42 -17.19 -5.71
CA ALA A 161 4.16 -18.27 -5.06
C ALA A 161 3.40 -19.61 -5.12
N GLN A 162 4.13 -20.70 -4.91
CA GLN A 162 3.55 -22.04 -4.77
C GLN A 162 2.58 -22.07 -3.58
N PRO A 163 1.48 -22.86 -3.62
CA PRO A 163 0.41 -22.82 -2.61
C PRO A 163 0.87 -22.84 -1.14
N GLY A 164 1.88 -23.67 -0.78
CA GLY A 164 2.42 -23.75 0.58
C GLY A 164 3.38 -22.63 0.99
N ARG A 165 3.69 -21.69 0.09
CA ARG A 165 4.61 -20.56 0.32
C ARG A 165 3.96 -19.20 0.04
N ARG A 166 2.64 -19.17 -0.14
CA ARG A 166 1.91 -17.93 -0.40
C ARG A 166 1.76 -17.07 0.85
N MET A 167 1.65 -17.69 2.02
CA MET A 167 1.44 -17.00 3.30
C MET A 167 2.72 -17.04 4.12
N LEU A 168 3.32 -15.88 4.37
CA LEU A 168 4.52 -15.75 5.19
C LEU A 168 4.24 -14.77 6.34
N PRO A 169 4.19 -15.26 7.60
CA PRO A 169 3.98 -14.38 8.74
C PRO A 169 5.17 -13.44 8.90
N VAL A 170 4.90 -12.15 9.03
CA VAL A 170 5.90 -11.12 9.29
C VAL A 170 6.16 -11.05 10.79
N LEU A 171 5.12 -10.78 11.57
CA LEU A 171 5.22 -10.69 13.03
C LEU A 171 3.86 -10.97 13.68
N VAL A 172 3.92 -11.49 14.90
CA VAL A 172 2.78 -11.60 15.81
C VAL A 172 3.06 -10.68 17.00
N SER A 173 2.12 -9.80 17.31
CA SER A 173 2.24 -8.90 18.46
C SER A 173 2.19 -9.69 19.78
N THR A 174 2.61 -9.09 20.88
CA THR A 174 2.19 -9.58 22.20
C THR A 174 0.69 -9.33 22.41
N TRP A 175 0.11 -9.94 23.44
CA TRP A 175 -1.22 -9.57 23.90
C TRP A 175 -1.18 -8.17 24.51
N MET A 176 -2.06 -7.29 24.05
CA MET A 176 -2.12 -5.91 24.48
C MET A 176 -3.54 -5.58 24.97
N PRO A 177 -3.68 -4.64 25.92
CA PRO A 177 -5.00 -4.19 26.35
C PRO A 177 -5.75 -3.53 25.18
N LEU A 178 -7.00 -3.95 24.97
CA LEU A 178 -7.86 -3.36 23.95
C LEU A 178 -8.32 -1.97 24.36
N HIS A 179 -8.83 -1.85 25.58
CA HIS A 179 -9.22 -0.59 26.20
C HIS A 179 -8.08 -0.13 27.11
N LEU A 180 -7.60 1.09 26.89
CA LEU A 180 -6.68 1.72 27.83
C LEU A 180 -7.45 1.99 29.13
N ALA A 181 -6.85 1.66 30.28
CA ALA A 181 -7.41 2.08 31.55
C ALA A 181 -7.55 3.62 31.53
N PRO A 182 -8.64 4.20 32.09
CA PRO A 182 -8.76 5.64 32.18
C PRO A 182 -7.53 6.17 32.93
N GLU A 183 -6.81 7.11 32.32
CA GLU A 183 -5.69 7.77 32.99
C GLU A 183 -6.21 8.36 34.30
N SER A 184 -5.65 7.91 35.42
CA SER A 184 -5.89 8.54 36.71
C SER A 184 -5.38 9.97 36.60
N ARG A 185 -6.29 10.92 36.40
CA ARG A 185 -5.97 12.35 36.52
C ARG A 185 -5.53 12.60 37.96
N THR A 186 -4.22 12.69 38.15
CA THR A 186 -3.60 13.27 39.35
C THR A 186 -3.32 14.74 39.11
#